data_AF-G5BTP4-F1
#
_entry.id   AF-G5BTP4-F1
#
_cell.length_a   1.000
_cell.length_b   1.000
_cell.length_c   1.000
_cell.angle_alpha   90.00
_cell.angle_beta   90.00
_cell.angle_gamma   90.00
#
_symmetry.space_group_name_H-M   'P 1'
#
loop_
_entity.id
_entity.type
_entity.pdbx_description
1 polymer ?
#
loop_
_entity_poly.entity_id
_entity_poly.type
_entity_poly.pdbx_seq_one_letter_code
_entity_poly.pdbx_strand_id
1 'polypeptide(L)'
;MAAPVGPVKFWRASANQRAERGGLNCSGKRYHLYTEEAFDKLPQSTVPEMQHSDLAPVMLQLKALGIDNVLKFHFMLPLPAQSMVQALELLNSWEVWTKTVTLLNPLV
;
A
#
# COMPACT_ATOMS: atom_id res chain seq x y z
N MET A 1 7.76 -10.32 31.72
CA MET A 1 6.81 -9.20 31.88
C MET A 1 6.56 -8.63 30.49
N ALA A 2 5.52 -9.10 29.80
CA ALA A 2 5.21 -8.68 28.43
C ALA A 2 4.50 -7.32 28.47
N ALA A 3 5.07 -6.30 27.82
CA ALA A 3 4.40 -5.01 27.66
C ALA A 3 3.08 -5.23 26.89
N PRO A 4 1.98 -4.57 27.28
CA PRO A 4 0.74 -4.66 26.53
C PRO A 4 0.98 -4.08 25.14
N VAL A 5 0.87 -4.93 24.12
CA VAL A 5 0.85 -4.51 22.71
C VAL A 5 -0.31 -3.52 22.60
N GLY A 6 -0.03 -2.27 22.23
CA GLY A 6 -1.05 -1.23 22.07
C GLY A 6 -2.16 -1.71 21.12
N PRO A 7 -3.40 -1.16 21.22
CA PRO A 7 -4.52 -1.65 20.44
C PRO A 7 -4.23 -1.50 18.95
N VAL A 8 -4.04 -2.63 18.27
CA VAL A 8 -3.89 -2.69 16.82
C VAL A 8 -5.26 -2.37 16.22
N LYS A 9 -5.43 -1.16 15.69
CA LYS A 9 -6.67 -0.72 15.05
C LYS A 9 -6.85 -1.50 13.74
N PHE A 10 -7.95 -2.22 13.60
CA PHE A 10 -8.31 -2.98 12.39
C PHE A 10 -9.55 -2.36 11.73
N TRP A 11 -9.72 -2.54 10.41
CA TRP A 11 -10.85 -2.00 9.67
C TRP A 11 -12.02 -2.98 9.60
N ARG A 12 -13.24 -2.46 9.48
CA ARG A 12 -14.47 -3.25 9.31
C ARG A 12 -14.38 -4.16 8.08
N ALA A 13 -13.88 -3.64 6.96
CA ALA A 13 -13.68 -4.42 5.74
C ALA A 13 -12.78 -5.65 5.95
N SER A 14 -11.67 -5.52 6.68
CA SER A 14 -10.78 -6.65 6.96
C SER A 14 -11.41 -7.70 7.88
N ALA A 15 -12.23 -7.26 8.85
CA ALA A 15 -12.97 -8.17 9.72
C ALA A 15 -14.00 -8.98 8.93
N ASN A 16 -14.72 -8.33 8.01
CA ASN A 16 -15.68 -8.97 7.11
C ASN A 16 -14.97 -9.94 6.14
N GLN A 17 -13.82 -9.57 5.58
CA GLN A 17 -13.05 -10.46 4.72
C GLN A 17 -12.57 -11.73 5.46
N ARG A 18 -12.11 -11.58 6.71
CA ARG A 18 -11.71 -12.72 7.55
C ARG A 18 -12.89 -13.58 7.94
N ALA A 19 -14.05 -12.96 8.17
CA ALA A 19 -15.30 -13.67 8.30
C ALA A 19 -15.49 -14.49 7.02
N GLU A 20 -15.71 -13.88 5.86
CA GLU A 20 -16.06 -14.53 4.59
C GLU A 20 -15.26 -15.81 4.25
N ARG A 21 -13.96 -15.85 4.55
CA ARG A 21 -13.11 -17.04 4.33
C ARG A 21 -13.60 -18.33 5.02
N GLY A 22 -14.26 -18.24 6.17
CA GLY A 22 -14.72 -19.41 6.92
C GLY A 22 -16.04 -20.03 6.42
N GLY A 23 -16.65 -19.48 5.37
CA GLY A 23 -18.00 -19.87 4.92
C GLY A 23 -18.06 -20.52 3.54
N LEU A 24 -16.92 -20.74 2.87
CA LEU A 24 -16.95 -21.22 1.47
C LEU A 24 -17.43 -22.67 1.33
N ASN A 25 -17.06 -23.57 2.26
CA ASN A 25 -17.26 -25.01 2.05
C ASN A 25 -18.26 -25.67 3.01
N CYS A 26 -18.52 -25.11 4.19
CA CYS A 26 -19.45 -25.62 5.20
C CYS A 26 -19.90 -24.47 6.12
N SER A 27 -21.02 -24.63 6.84
CA SER A 27 -21.49 -23.67 7.85
C SER A 27 -20.44 -23.51 8.96
N GLY A 28 -19.67 -22.41 8.90
CA GLY A 28 -18.64 -22.06 9.87
C GLY A 28 -19.11 -20.95 10.79
N LYS A 29 -18.87 -21.10 12.10
CA LYS A 29 -19.08 -20.04 13.09
C LYS A 29 -17.82 -19.18 13.19
N ARG A 30 -17.97 -17.86 13.21
CA ARG A 30 -16.87 -16.91 13.43
C ARG A 30 -17.10 -16.20 14.75
N TYR A 31 -16.02 -16.04 15.52
CA TYR A 31 -16.05 -15.35 16.80
C TYR A 31 -15.21 -14.08 16.71
N HIS A 32 -15.80 -12.95 17.05
CA HIS A 32 -15.11 -11.67 17.18
C HIS A 32 -14.75 -11.45 18.65
N LEU A 33 -13.48 -11.19 18.94
CA LEU A 33 -12.95 -11.00 20.31
C LEU A 33 -13.10 -9.55 20.82
N TYR A 34 -14.09 -8.81 20.32
CA TYR A 34 -14.33 -7.40 20.63
C TYR A 34 -15.83 -7.13 20.80
N THR A 35 -16.15 -6.07 21.54
CA THR A 35 -17.55 -5.66 21.78
C THR A 35 -18.16 -5.04 20.53
N GLU A 36 -19.48 -5.09 20.41
CA GLU A 36 -20.23 -4.49 19.29
C GLU A 36 -19.97 -2.97 19.21
N GLU A 37 -19.91 -2.29 20.34
CA GLU A 37 -19.54 -0.87 20.40
C GLU A 37 -18.14 -0.59 19.85
N ALA A 38 -17.20 -1.52 20.04
CA ALA A 38 -15.85 -1.37 19.50
C ALA A 38 -15.86 -1.55 17.97
N PHE A 39 -16.73 -2.40 17.43
CA PHE A 39 -16.92 -2.60 15.99
C PHE A 39 -17.51 -1.37 15.28
N ASP A 40 -18.41 -0.65 15.95
CA ASP A 40 -19.00 0.59 15.44
C ASP A 40 -18.06 1.78 15.44
N LYS A 41 -17.07 1.75 16.34
CA LYS A 41 -16.00 2.75 16.38
C LYS A 41 -14.89 2.48 15.35
N LEU A 42 -14.92 1.36 14.62
CA LEU A 42 -13.89 1.04 13.62
C LEU A 42 -14.14 1.80 12.31
N PRO A 43 -13.06 2.27 11.65
CA PRO A 43 -13.16 2.81 10.31
C PRO A 43 -13.64 1.75 9.31
N GLN A 44 -14.53 2.16 8.40
CA GLN A 44 -15.20 1.29 7.44
C GLN A 44 -14.23 0.67 6.42
N SER A 45 -13.26 1.45 5.94
CA SER A 45 -12.26 1.02 4.98
C SER A 45 -10.89 1.60 5.33
N THR A 46 -9.84 0.90 4.90
CA THR A 46 -8.46 1.38 4.95
C THR A 46 -8.28 2.55 4.00
N VAL A 47 -7.48 3.53 4.40
CA VAL A 47 -6.92 4.52 3.47
C VAL A 47 -6.11 3.75 2.42
N PRO A 48 -6.26 4.05 1.12
CA PRO A 48 -5.61 3.29 0.06
C PRO A 48 -4.09 3.24 0.29
N GLU A 49 -3.50 2.06 0.13
CA GLU A 49 -2.08 1.82 0.41
C GLU A 49 -1.16 2.78 -0.36
N MET A 50 -1.55 3.18 -1.56
CA MET A 50 -0.84 4.17 -2.38
C MET A 50 -0.61 5.53 -1.69
N GLN A 51 -1.40 5.89 -0.68
CA GLN A 51 -1.22 7.13 0.08
C GLN A 51 -0.31 6.96 1.31
N HIS A 52 -0.02 5.72 1.72
CA HIS A 52 0.73 5.40 2.93
C HIS A 52 2.07 4.69 2.67
N SER A 53 2.25 4.08 1.50
CA SER A 53 3.48 3.36 1.14
C SER A 53 4.49 4.23 0.40
N ASP A 54 5.75 3.84 0.48
CA ASP A 54 6.83 4.44 -0.32
C ASP A 54 6.55 4.25 -1.82
N LEU A 55 6.65 5.35 -2.56
CA LEU A 55 6.39 5.40 -4.01
C LEU A 55 7.63 5.01 -4.84
N ALA A 56 8.82 4.90 -4.22
CA ALA A 56 10.05 4.51 -4.90
C ALA A 56 9.94 3.20 -5.74
N PRO A 57 9.39 2.08 -5.23
CA PRO A 57 9.25 0.86 -6.02
C PRO A 57 8.28 1.02 -7.20
N VAL A 58 7.20 1.77 -7.03
CA VAL A 58 6.21 2.02 -8.09
C VAL A 58 6.82 2.90 -9.20
N MET A 59 7.56 3.95 -8.81
CA MET A 59 8.27 4.80 -9.77
C MET A 59 9.33 4.04 -10.57
N LEU A 60 10.05 3.13 -9.92
CA LEU A 60 11.01 2.25 -10.58
C LEU A 60 10.32 1.33 -11.60
N GLN A 61 9.19 0.75 -11.23
CA GLN A 61 8.41 -0.13 -12.10
C GLN A 61 7.82 0.63 -13.30
N LEU A 62 7.31 1.85 -13.10
CA LEU A 62 6.83 2.71 -14.19
C LEU A 62 7.96 3.06 -15.16
N LYS A 63 9.16 3.32 -14.64
CA LYS A 63 10.34 3.58 -15.47
C LYS A 63 10.81 2.33 -16.24
N ALA A 64 10.72 1.15 -15.62
CA ALA A 64 10.98 -0.11 -16.31
C ALA A 64 10.01 -0.38 -17.47
N LEU A 65 8.79 0.17 -17.39
CA LEU A 65 7.80 0.14 -18.47
C LEU A 65 8.07 1.18 -19.59
N GLY A 66 9.09 2.03 -19.45
CA GLY A 66 9.39 3.11 -20.40
C GLY A 66 8.54 4.37 -20.22
N ILE A 67 7.88 4.53 -19.07
CA ILE A 67 7.15 5.76 -18.74
C ILE A 67 8.08 6.70 -17.97
N ASP A 68 8.68 7.64 -18.68
CA ASP A 68 9.59 8.63 -18.08
C ASP A 68 8.86 9.74 -17.31
N ASN A 69 7.62 10.04 -17.70
CA ASN A 69 6.85 11.15 -17.14
C ASN A 69 5.84 10.69 -16.09
N VAL A 70 6.34 10.38 -14.89
CA VAL A 70 5.51 9.95 -13.75
C VAL A 70 4.50 11.02 -13.31
N LEU A 71 4.84 12.31 -13.49
CA LEU A 71 3.95 13.44 -13.18
C LEU A 71 2.74 13.55 -14.11
N LYS A 72 2.83 12.97 -15.32
CA LYS A 72 1.74 12.95 -16.30
C LYS A 72 0.90 11.67 -16.23
N PHE A 73 1.30 10.72 -15.38
CA PHE A 73 0.57 9.47 -15.21
C PHE A 73 -0.75 9.72 -14.48
N HIS A 74 -1.84 9.19 -15.03
CA HIS A 74 -3.17 9.35 -14.46
C HIS A 74 -3.37 8.33 -13.33
N PHE A 75 -2.98 8.72 -12.11
CA PHE A 75 -3.27 7.90 -10.93
C PHE A 75 -4.78 7.93 -10.64
N MET A 76 -5.34 6.79 -10.18
CA MET A 76 -6.76 6.72 -9.78
C MET A 76 -7.08 7.67 -8.62
N LEU A 77 -6.08 8.00 -7.81
CA LEU A 77 -6.17 8.96 -6.73
C LEU A 77 -4.98 9.92 -6.84
N PRO A 78 -5.20 11.23 -6.73
CA PRO A 78 -4.11 12.19 -6.77
C PRO A 78 -3.16 11.92 -5.60
N LEU A 79 -1.89 11.64 -5.92
CA LEU A 79 -0.84 11.49 -4.93
C LEU A 79 -0.39 12.88 -4.46
N PRO A 80 -0.07 13.07 -3.17
CA PRO A 80 0.49 14.32 -2.69
C PRO A 80 1.86 14.55 -3.34
N ALA A 81 2.07 15.76 -3.88
CA ALA A 81 3.30 16.13 -4.58
C ALA A 81 4.56 15.92 -3.72
N GLN A 82 4.44 16.12 -2.40
CA GLN A 82 5.54 15.91 -1.44
C GLN A 82 6.04 14.47 -1.45
N SER A 83 5.15 13.48 -1.46
CA SER A 83 5.53 12.07 -1.48
C SER A 83 6.20 11.68 -2.81
N MET A 84 5.78 12.30 -3.92
CA MET A 84 6.43 12.07 -5.22
C MET A 84 7.86 12.64 -5.24
N VAL A 85 8.07 13.84 -4.69
CA VAL A 85 9.39 14.46 -4.61
C VAL A 85 10.32 13.64 -3.71
N GLN A 86 9.85 13.21 -2.53
CA GLN A 86 10.63 12.36 -1.62
C GLN A 86 11.05 11.04 -2.27
N ALA A 87 10.16 10.39 -3.02
CA ALA A 87 10.48 9.17 -3.73
C ALA A 87 11.54 9.38 -4.84
N LEU A 88 11.47 10.51 -5.56
CA LEU A 88 12.47 10.87 -6.56
C LEU A 88 13.84 11.17 -5.93
N GLU A 89 13.88 11.90 -4.82
CA GLU A 89 15.11 12.19 -4.08
C GLU A 89 15.76 10.90 -3.56
N LEU A 90 14.96 9.98 -3.02
CA LEU A 90 15.43 8.70 -2.51
C LEU A 90 15.97 7.80 -3.63
N LEU A 91 15.28 7.71 -4.77
CA LEU A 91 15.77 6.99 -5.95
C LEU A 91 17.06 7.58 -6.53
N ASN A 92 17.19 8.91 -6.49
CA ASN A 92 18.41 9.60 -6.89
C ASN A 92 19.57 9.28 -5.93
N SER A 93 19.30 9.26 -4.62
CA SER A 93 20.29 8.91 -3.60
C SER A 93 20.83 7.48 -3.77
N TRP A 94 20.02 6.55 -4.26
CA TRP A 94 20.40 5.16 -4.49
C TRP A 94 21.14 4.94 -5.82
N GLU A 95 21.35 5.99 -6.63
CA GLU A 95 21.90 5.92 -8.00
C GLU A 95 21.19 4.91 -8.91
N VAL A 96 19.97 4.48 -8.56
CA VAL A 96 19.21 3.50 -9.34
C VAL A 96 18.67 4.15 -10.61
N TRP A 97 18.38 5.46 -10.53
CA TRP A 97 17.77 6.23 -11.60
C TRP A 97 18.67 6.40 -12.84
N THR A 98 19.99 6.40 -12.65
CA THR A 98 20.99 6.44 -13.73
C THR A 98 21.26 5.05 -14.31
N LYS A 99 21.39 4.01 -13.46
CA LYS A 99 21.73 2.64 -13.89
C LYS A 99 20.60 2.00 -14.72
N THR A 100 19.34 2.26 -14.40
CA THR A 100 18.19 1.60 -15.06
C THR A 100 17.92 2.05 -16.49
N VAL A 101 18.16 3.32 -16.83
CA VAL A 101 18.03 3.81 -18.22
C VAL A 101 19.08 3.14 -19.12
N THR A 102 20.29 2.94 -18.60
CA THR A 102 21.38 2.29 -19.33
C THR A 102 21.17 0.78 -19.46
N LEU A 103 20.59 0.11 -18.46
CA LEU A 103 20.40 -1.35 -18.47
C LEU A 103 19.22 -1.82 -19.34
N LEU A 104 18.20 -0.98 -19.57
CA LEU A 104 17.07 -1.32 -20.45
C LEU A 104 17.40 -1.15 -21.94
N ASN A 105 18.44 -0.39 -22.27
CA ASN A 105 18.97 -0.26 -23.63
C ASN A 105 20.42 -0.78 -23.70
N PRO A 106 20.66 -2.10 -23.64
CA PRO A 106 21.99 -2.66 -23.84
C PRO A 106 22.43 -2.67 -25.32
N LEU A 107 21.73 -1.98 -26.24
CA LEU A 107 21.97 -2.00 -27.69
C LEU A 107 22.16 -0.62 -28.33
N VAL A 108 22.72 0.35 -27.60
CA VAL A 108 23.37 1.55 -28.19
C VAL A 108 24.75 1.73 -27.55
#